data_AF-A0A6J4Q6U2-F1
#
_entry.id   AF-A0A6J4Q6U2-F1
#
_cell.length_a   1.000
_cell.length_b   1.000
_cell.length_c   1.000
_cell.angle_alpha   90.00
_cell.angle_beta   90.00
_cell.angle_gamma   90.00
#
_symmetry.space_group_name_H-M   'P 1'
#
loop_
_entity.id
_entity.type
_entity.pdbx_description
1 polymer ?
#
loop_
_entity_poly.entity_id
_entity_poly.type
_entity_poly.pdbx_seq_one_letter_code
_entity_poly.pdbx_strand_id
1 'polypeptide(L)'
;MNSTGGGKPERPREGIYSSSRLERSLTVLAIAIASIGLGYLFFTQLWWKLPPDFGCRDDFTSGGLCFFLQHSVDEANASNTLLKANIFESRPGSELSVPIGFATQLNAAFIENVVQPNIRWFGYVVWGTEAWIFLSLCLGFFSRLGALAAIGMSMQLMIGLAHTPNEWEWSYILMVLLSVAMFGLAPGRYFGLDRLLRPRLKALSERGSRVGRLLLLFT
;
A
#
# COMPACT_ATOMS: atom_id res chain seq x y z
N MET A 1 12.92 66.94 0.21
CA MET A 1 12.93 66.00 -0.92
C MET A 1 14.26 65.23 -0.86
N ASN A 2 14.38 63.91 -0.74
CA ASN A 2 13.43 62.83 -0.60
C ASN A 2 14.15 61.69 0.16
N SER A 3 13.41 61.02 1.04
CA SER A 3 13.82 59.88 1.87
C SER A 3 14.23 58.68 1.02
N THR A 4 15.43 58.14 1.23
CA THR A 4 15.84 56.82 0.73
C THR A 4 15.30 55.74 1.66
N GLY A 5 14.17 55.16 1.27
CA GLY A 5 13.55 54.03 1.95
C GLY A 5 14.42 52.78 1.89
N GLY A 6 15.11 52.49 2.99
CA GLY A 6 15.71 51.19 3.23
C GLY A 6 14.63 50.15 3.50
N GLY A 7 14.11 49.53 2.44
CA GLY A 7 13.26 48.35 2.55
C GLY A 7 14.07 47.21 3.16
N LYS A 8 13.76 46.85 4.41
CA LYS A 8 14.26 45.62 5.03
C LYS A 8 13.87 44.43 4.13
N PRO A 9 14.73 43.41 3.97
CA PRO A 9 14.33 42.20 3.26
C PRO A 9 13.12 41.61 3.97
N GLU A 10 11.99 41.52 3.26
CA GLU A 10 10.82 40.81 3.75
C GLU A 10 11.25 39.37 4.05
N ARG A 11 11.19 38.99 5.33
CA ARG A 11 11.29 37.58 5.70
C ARG A 11 10.18 36.84 4.97
N PRO A 12 10.46 35.67 4.36
CA PRO A 12 9.42 34.85 3.75
C PRO A 12 8.28 34.71 4.75
N ARG A 13 7.04 35.01 4.34
CA ARG A 13 5.85 34.85 5.18
C ARG A 13 5.89 33.44 5.77
N GLU A 14 6.12 33.37 7.08
CA GLU A 14 6.15 32.11 7.82
C GLU A 14 4.83 31.40 7.56
N GLY A 15 4.92 30.30 6.80
CA GLY A 15 3.80 29.44 6.51
C GLY A 15 3.19 28.92 7.80
N ILE A 16 1.87 28.79 7.76
CA ILE A 16 0.97 28.42 8.85
C ILE A 16 1.51 27.15 9.56
N TYR A 17 1.84 27.28 10.84
CA TYR A 17 2.48 26.32 11.78
C TYR A 17 4.01 26.21 11.77
N SER A 18 4.67 27.04 12.59
CA SER A 18 5.86 26.59 13.32
C SER A 18 5.42 25.44 14.25
N SER A 19 5.54 24.19 13.79
CA SER A 19 5.10 23.05 14.58
C SER A 19 5.87 22.98 15.89
N SER A 20 5.17 22.98 17.02
CA SER A 20 5.81 22.77 18.33
C SER A 20 6.61 21.46 18.34
N ARG A 21 7.63 21.32 19.21
CA ARG A 21 8.38 20.05 19.35
C ARG A 21 7.44 18.85 19.60
N LEU A 22 6.34 19.11 20.28
CA LEU A 22 5.27 18.15 20.54
C LEU A 22 4.58 17.73 19.23
N GLU A 23 4.09 18.67 18.42
CA GLU A 23 3.44 18.36 17.13
C GLU A 23 4.33 17.55 16.19
N ARG A 24 5.63 17.90 16.12
CA ARG A 24 6.59 17.14 15.32
C ARG A 24 6.74 15.71 15.84
N SER A 25 6.80 15.54 17.16
CA SER A 25 6.92 14.22 17.79
C SER A 25 5.66 13.38 17.60
N LEU A 26 4.48 13.99 17.75
CA LEU A 26 3.18 13.35 17.49
C LEU A 26 3.03 12.92 16.03
N THR A 27 3.47 13.76 15.09
CA THR A 27 3.45 13.44 13.65
C THR A 27 4.34 12.22 13.36
N VAL A 28 5.56 12.22 13.88
CA VAL A 28 6.49 11.08 13.72
C VAL A 28 5.92 9.81 14.34
N LEU A 29 5.34 9.91 15.54
CA LEU A 29 4.73 8.78 16.23
C LEU A 29 3.55 8.22 15.45
N ALA A 30 2.66 9.07 14.94
CA ALA A 30 1.52 8.67 14.14
C ALA A 30 1.95 7.94 12.86
N ILE A 31 2.97 8.46 12.16
CA ILE A 31 3.56 7.81 10.98
C ILE A 31 4.16 6.46 11.34
N ALA A 32 4.87 6.37 12.47
CA ALA A 32 5.49 5.12 12.91
C ALA A 32 4.44 4.05 13.24
N ILE A 33 3.42 4.42 14.02
CA ILE A 33 2.31 3.52 14.37
C ILE A 33 1.58 3.07 13.10
N ALA A 34 1.25 4.00 12.19
CA ALA A 34 0.57 3.67 10.94
C ALA A 34 1.38 2.71 10.07
N SER A 35 2.68 2.94 9.94
CA SER A 35 3.60 2.09 9.18
C SER A 35 3.75 0.69 9.80
N ILE A 36 3.97 0.62 11.11
CA ILE A 36 4.10 -0.65 11.82
C ILE A 36 2.77 -1.42 11.79
N GLY A 37 1.64 -0.72 11.97
CA GLY A 37 0.32 -1.32 11.88
C GLY A 37 0.01 -1.91 10.51
N LEU A 38 0.31 -1.17 9.44
CA LEU A 38 0.19 -1.68 8.06
C LEU A 38 1.12 -2.88 7.83
N GLY A 39 2.39 -2.79 8.24
CA GLY A 39 3.33 -3.90 8.11
C GLY A 39 2.86 -5.15 8.88
N TYR A 40 2.35 -4.97 10.10
CA TYR A 40 1.83 -6.05 10.92
C TYR A 40 0.57 -6.69 10.32
N LEU A 41 -0.29 -5.92 9.67
CA LEU A 41 -1.43 -6.46 8.92
C LEU A 41 -0.95 -7.44 7.84
N PHE A 42 0.11 -7.12 7.09
CA PHE A 42 0.67 -8.05 6.11
C PHE A 42 1.37 -9.24 6.77
N PHE A 43 1.95 -9.06 7.95
CA PHE A 43 2.52 -10.18 8.72
C PHE A 43 1.47 -11.22 9.10
N THR A 44 0.25 -10.82 9.43
CA THR A 44 -0.82 -11.79 9.74
C THR A 44 -1.24 -12.61 8.52
N GLN A 45 -1.07 -12.07 7.30
CA GLN A 45 -1.41 -12.76 6.05
C GLN A 45 -0.45 -13.88 5.68
N LEU A 46 0.80 -13.82 6.15
CA LEU A 46 1.84 -14.80 5.82
C LEU A 46 1.50 -16.21 6.28
N TRP A 47 0.87 -16.32 7.45
CA TRP A 47 0.82 -17.57 8.21
C TRP A 47 -0.11 -18.61 7.60
N TRP A 48 -1.17 -18.18 6.93
CA TRP A 48 -2.08 -19.09 6.23
C TRP A 48 -1.64 -19.42 4.80
N LYS A 49 -0.56 -18.79 4.32
CA LYS A 49 0.03 -18.98 2.98
C LYS A 49 1.48 -19.50 3.04
N LEU A 50 1.82 -20.24 4.08
CA LEU A 50 3.17 -20.76 4.22
C LEU A 50 3.56 -21.70 3.05
N PRO A 51 4.76 -21.55 2.46
CA PRO A 51 5.27 -22.51 1.48
C PRO A 51 5.48 -23.91 2.11
N PRO A 52 5.44 -24.99 1.31
CA PRO A 52 5.40 -24.99 -0.16
C PRO A 52 4.00 -24.96 -0.79
N ASP A 53 2.94 -25.13 0.01
CA ASP A 53 1.60 -25.38 -0.51
C ASP A 53 0.69 -24.14 -0.49
N PHE A 54 1.07 -23.07 0.22
CA PHE A 54 0.35 -21.79 0.27
C PHE A 54 -1.12 -21.91 0.74
N GLY A 55 -1.39 -22.94 1.54
CA GLY A 55 -2.74 -23.28 2.01
C GLY A 55 -3.62 -23.97 0.97
N CYS A 56 -3.11 -24.22 -0.25
CA CYS A 56 -3.79 -25.03 -1.26
C CYS A 56 -3.75 -26.52 -0.88
N ARG A 57 -4.69 -27.30 -1.42
CA ARG A 57 -4.64 -28.76 -1.40
C ARG A 57 -3.53 -29.29 -2.31
N ASP A 58 -3.20 -30.58 -2.18
CA ASP A 58 -2.09 -31.24 -2.89
C ASP A 58 -2.12 -31.09 -4.42
N ASP A 59 -3.30 -30.88 -5.00
CA ASP A 59 -3.53 -30.71 -6.44
C ASP A 59 -3.48 -29.24 -6.89
N PHE A 60 -3.29 -28.29 -5.98
CA PHE A 60 -3.27 -26.84 -6.24
C PHE A 60 -4.54 -26.29 -6.92
N THR A 61 -5.68 -26.98 -6.79
CA THR A 61 -6.95 -26.54 -7.41
C THR A 61 -7.86 -25.79 -6.45
N SER A 62 -7.69 -26.01 -5.14
CA SER A 62 -8.63 -25.51 -4.12
C SER A 62 -7.97 -25.34 -2.76
N GLY A 63 -8.64 -24.63 -1.86
CA GLY A 63 -8.14 -24.29 -0.52
C GLY A 63 -7.19 -23.10 -0.52
N GLY A 64 -7.07 -22.43 0.64
CA GLY A 64 -6.13 -21.34 0.88
C GLY A 64 -6.04 -20.34 -0.26
N LEU A 65 -4.83 -20.03 -0.72
CA LEU A 65 -4.60 -19.06 -1.80
C LEU A 65 -5.34 -19.43 -3.09
N CYS A 66 -5.39 -20.72 -3.44
CA CYS A 66 -6.03 -21.22 -4.67
C CYS A 66 -7.54 -20.96 -4.65
N PHE A 67 -8.19 -21.12 -3.49
CA PHE A 67 -9.60 -20.78 -3.32
C PHE A 67 -9.85 -19.28 -3.60
N PHE A 68 -9.06 -18.39 -2.99
CA PHE A 68 -9.25 -16.95 -3.18
C PHE A 68 -9.00 -16.51 -4.63
N LEU A 69 -8.02 -17.12 -5.32
CA LEU A 69 -7.78 -16.84 -6.73
C LEU A 69 -8.96 -17.26 -7.61
N GLN A 70 -9.51 -18.46 -7.40
CA GLN A 70 -10.70 -18.89 -8.12
C GLN A 70 -11.92 -18.03 -7.78
N HIS A 71 -12.10 -17.70 -6.50
CA HIS A 71 -13.17 -16.83 -6.05
C HIS A 71 -13.12 -15.45 -6.72
N SER A 72 -11.93 -14.84 -6.86
CA SER A 72 -11.77 -13.59 -7.60
C SER A 72 -12.13 -13.69 -9.09
N VAL A 73 -11.92 -14.85 -9.71
CA VAL A 73 -12.32 -15.13 -11.10
C VAL A 73 -13.83 -15.28 -11.21
N ASP A 74 -14.44 -16.01 -10.28
CA ASP A 74 -15.89 -16.24 -10.26
C ASP A 74 -16.65 -14.93 -10.05
N GLU A 75 -16.19 -14.08 -9.13
CA GLU A 75 -16.74 -12.76 -8.85
C GLU A 75 -16.57 -11.79 -10.04
N ALA A 76 -15.55 -11.96 -10.89
CA ALA A 76 -15.35 -11.07 -12.05
C ALA A 76 -16.51 -11.12 -13.06
N ASN A 77 -17.30 -12.18 -13.04
CA ASN A 77 -18.50 -12.33 -13.87
C ASN A 77 -19.79 -11.81 -13.20
N ALA A 78 -19.75 -11.48 -11.90
CA ALA A 78 -20.87 -10.92 -11.16
C ALA A 78 -20.98 -9.38 -11.35
N SER A 79 -22.03 -8.77 -10.76
CA SER A 79 -22.29 -7.32 -10.79
C SER A 79 -21.23 -6.54 -9.99
N ASN A 80 -20.06 -6.36 -10.60
CA ASN A 80 -18.88 -5.78 -9.99
C ASN A 80 -18.97 -4.26 -9.83
N THR A 81 -19.31 -3.85 -8.62
CA THR A 81 -19.36 -2.44 -8.21
C THR A 81 -18.45 -2.21 -7.01
N LEU A 82 -17.92 -0.98 -6.90
CA LEU A 82 -17.06 -0.50 -5.82
C LEU A 82 -17.65 0.80 -5.25
N LEU A 83 -17.24 1.20 -4.04
CA LEU A 83 -17.69 2.43 -3.38
C LEU A 83 -19.21 2.44 -3.15
N LYS A 84 -19.72 1.30 -2.70
CA LYS A 84 -21.13 1.09 -2.37
C LYS A 84 -21.51 1.99 -1.20
N ALA A 85 -22.46 2.87 -1.44
CA ALA A 85 -23.06 3.75 -0.44
C ALA A 85 -24.57 3.57 -0.45
N ASN A 86 -25.11 3.03 0.65
CA ASN A 86 -26.54 2.92 0.89
C ASN A 86 -27.07 4.27 1.38
N ILE A 87 -27.68 5.05 0.48
CA ILE A 87 -28.14 6.40 0.82
C ILE A 87 -29.45 6.34 1.62
N PHE A 88 -30.30 5.35 1.33
CA PHE A 88 -31.56 5.14 2.05
C PHE A 88 -31.74 3.65 2.38
N GLU A 89 -31.37 3.27 3.60
CA GLU A 89 -31.44 1.89 4.11
C GLU A 89 -32.84 1.25 3.94
N SER A 90 -33.89 2.06 3.92
CA SER A 90 -35.29 1.60 3.78
C SER A 90 -35.79 1.47 2.34
N ARG A 91 -34.97 1.74 1.31
CA ARG A 91 -35.41 1.64 -0.11
C ARG A 91 -34.45 0.78 -0.95
N PRO A 92 -34.93 -0.36 -1.48
CA PRO A 92 -34.15 -1.14 -2.43
C PRO A 92 -33.83 -0.30 -3.68
N GLY A 93 -32.58 -0.36 -4.15
CA GLY A 93 -32.09 0.37 -5.33
C GLY A 93 -31.53 1.77 -5.07
N SER A 94 -31.38 2.20 -3.82
CA SER A 94 -30.74 3.49 -3.45
C SER A 94 -29.23 3.38 -3.20
N GLU A 95 -28.59 2.40 -3.83
CA GLU A 95 -27.17 2.14 -3.71
C GLU A 95 -26.41 2.93 -4.79
N LEU A 96 -25.62 3.90 -4.37
CA LEU A 96 -24.65 4.55 -5.26
C LEU A 96 -23.39 3.68 -5.27
N SER A 97 -22.96 3.27 -6.46
CA SER A 97 -21.74 2.49 -6.62
C SER A 97 -21.11 2.75 -7.99
N VAL A 98 -19.83 2.44 -8.11
CA VAL A 98 -19.02 2.63 -9.33
C VAL A 98 -18.79 1.29 -9.98
N PRO A 99 -19.21 1.08 -11.24
CA PRO A 99 -18.95 -0.18 -11.94
C PRO A 99 -17.44 -0.33 -12.22
N ILE A 100 -16.89 -1.46 -11.83
CA ILE A 100 -15.47 -1.81 -12.04
C ILE A 100 -15.30 -3.08 -12.89
N GLY A 101 -16.35 -3.50 -13.61
CA GLY A 101 -16.38 -4.75 -14.37
C GLY A 101 -15.22 -4.93 -15.35
N PHE A 102 -14.75 -3.85 -15.99
CA PHE A 102 -13.56 -3.93 -16.84
C PHE A 102 -12.30 -4.33 -16.05
N ALA A 103 -12.09 -3.73 -14.88
CA ALA A 103 -10.93 -4.01 -14.05
C ALA A 103 -10.97 -5.43 -13.48
N THR A 104 -12.14 -5.90 -13.05
CA THR A 104 -12.31 -7.27 -12.53
C THR A 104 -12.15 -8.32 -13.64
N GLN A 105 -12.69 -8.08 -14.84
CA GLN A 105 -12.49 -8.97 -15.99
C GLN A 105 -11.03 -9.06 -16.42
N LEU A 106 -10.31 -7.93 -16.48
CA LEU A 106 -8.86 -7.94 -16.74
C LEU A 106 -8.11 -8.72 -15.65
N ASN A 107 -8.54 -8.59 -14.40
CA ASN A 107 -7.97 -9.30 -13.28
C ASN A 107 -8.15 -10.82 -13.42
N ALA A 108 -9.38 -11.26 -13.69
CA ALA A 108 -9.70 -12.67 -13.90
C ALA A 108 -8.91 -13.25 -15.08
N ALA A 109 -8.87 -12.54 -16.21
CA ALA A 109 -8.08 -12.99 -17.36
C ALA A 109 -6.59 -13.15 -17.02
N PHE A 110 -6.02 -12.26 -16.21
CA PHE A 110 -4.64 -12.41 -15.73
C PHE A 110 -4.48 -13.60 -14.78
N ILE A 111 -5.43 -13.80 -13.85
CA ILE A 111 -5.40 -14.91 -12.90
C ILE A 111 -5.47 -16.26 -13.63
N GLU A 112 -6.46 -16.45 -14.51
CA GLU A 112 -6.69 -17.70 -15.22
C GLU A 112 -5.53 -18.05 -16.18
N ASN A 113 -5.01 -17.06 -16.91
CA ASN A 113 -4.05 -17.33 -17.98
C ASN A 113 -2.58 -17.26 -17.51
N VAL A 114 -2.29 -16.59 -16.40
CA VAL A 114 -0.91 -16.36 -15.94
C VAL A 114 -0.67 -16.90 -14.53
N VAL A 115 -1.55 -16.58 -13.57
CA VAL A 115 -1.32 -16.89 -12.16
C VAL A 115 -1.60 -18.36 -11.86
N GLN A 116 -2.79 -18.86 -12.17
CA GLN A 116 -3.21 -20.23 -11.86
C GLN A 116 -2.30 -21.29 -12.52
N PRO A 117 -1.91 -21.19 -13.81
CA PRO A 117 -1.00 -22.15 -14.43
C PRO A 117 0.40 -22.16 -13.79
N ASN A 118 0.78 -21.05 -13.15
CA ASN A 118 2.10 -20.86 -12.52
C ASN A 118 1.99 -20.69 -11.00
N ILE A 119 0.95 -21.25 -10.37
CA ILE A 119 0.56 -20.93 -8.99
C ILE A 119 1.67 -21.18 -7.97
N ARG A 120 2.49 -22.21 -8.16
CA ARG A 120 3.60 -22.52 -7.25
C ARG A 120 4.62 -21.38 -7.19
N TRP A 121 4.96 -20.79 -8.34
CA TRP A 121 5.86 -19.65 -8.41
C TRP A 121 5.18 -18.38 -7.89
N PHE A 122 3.92 -18.14 -8.29
CA PHE A 122 3.16 -16.98 -7.81
C PHE A 122 2.91 -17.01 -6.30
N GLY A 123 2.75 -18.18 -5.70
CA GLY A 123 2.64 -18.34 -4.25
C GLY A 123 3.87 -17.79 -3.53
N TYR A 124 5.08 -18.10 -4.02
CA TYR A 124 6.32 -17.53 -3.48
C TYR A 124 6.40 -16.02 -3.71
N VAL A 125 5.92 -15.52 -4.86
CA VAL A 125 5.88 -14.08 -5.14
C VAL A 125 4.93 -13.37 -4.19
N VAL A 126 3.72 -13.90 -3.99
CA VAL A 126 2.72 -13.36 -3.07
C VAL A 126 3.28 -13.35 -1.65
N TRP A 127 3.70 -14.51 -1.14
CA TRP A 127 4.24 -14.65 0.22
C TRP A 127 5.48 -13.77 0.43
N GLY A 128 6.41 -13.78 -0.54
CA GLY A 128 7.63 -12.98 -0.49
C GLY A 128 7.35 -11.47 -0.52
N THR A 129 6.34 -11.05 -1.28
CA THR A 129 5.90 -9.64 -1.32
C THR A 129 5.28 -9.22 0.01
N GLU A 130 4.43 -10.05 0.60
CA GLU A 130 3.86 -9.79 1.94
C GLU A 130 4.95 -9.71 3.02
N ALA A 131 5.95 -10.60 2.96
CA ALA A 131 7.07 -10.61 3.89
C ALA A 131 7.95 -9.36 3.69
N TRP A 132 8.19 -8.97 2.44
CA TRP A 132 8.90 -7.73 2.11
C TRP A 132 8.17 -6.50 2.63
N ILE A 133 6.84 -6.41 2.47
CA ILE A 133 6.03 -5.30 2.98
C ILE A 133 6.15 -5.22 4.51
N PHE A 134 6.00 -6.35 5.21
CA PHE A 134 6.17 -6.40 6.66
C PHE A 134 7.54 -5.88 7.09
N LEU A 135 8.62 -6.47 6.55
CA LEU A 135 9.98 -6.10 6.93
C LEU A 135 10.29 -4.64 6.62
N SER A 136 9.92 -4.17 5.43
CA SER A 136 10.20 -2.80 5.00
C SER A 136 9.46 -1.75 5.82
N LEU A 137 8.17 -1.96 6.11
CA LEU A 137 7.35 -0.99 6.84
C LEU A 137 7.53 -1.04 8.35
N CYS A 138 7.82 -2.21 8.94
CA CYS A 138 8.07 -2.32 10.38
C CYS A 138 9.50 -1.88 10.74
N LEU A 139 10.50 -2.21 9.91
CA LEU A 139 11.90 -1.81 10.16
C LEU A 139 12.23 -0.43 9.59
N GLY A 140 11.36 0.14 8.76
CA GLY A 140 11.61 1.38 8.02
C GLY A 140 12.81 1.24 7.08
N PHE A 141 12.87 0.12 6.33
CA PHE A 141 13.93 -0.21 5.39
C PHE A 141 13.37 -0.25 3.97
N PHE A 142 13.83 0.63 3.09
CA PHE A 142 13.23 0.88 1.78
C PHE A 142 11.71 1.07 1.87
N SER A 143 11.29 1.88 2.84
CA SER A 143 9.89 2.04 3.22
C SER A 143 8.97 2.45 2.06
N ARG A 144 9.48 3.21 1.07
CA ARG A 144 8.69 3.55 -0.12
C ARG A 144 8.50 2.37 -1.07
N LEU A 145 9.50 1.50 -1.23
CA LEU A 145 9.34 0.27 -2.02
C LEU A 145 8.37 -0.68 -1.32
N GLY A 146 8.45 -0.77 0.01
CA GLY A 146 7.48 -1.48 0.83
C GLY A 146 6.06 -0.98 0.61
N ALA A 147 5.86 0.33 0.73
CA ALA A 147 4.55 0.95 0.51
C ALA A 147 4.04 0.78 -0.93
N LEU A 148 4.90 0.83 -1.96
CA LEU A 148 4.52 0.54 -3.34
C LEU A 148 4.04 -0.90 -3.52
N ALA A 149 4.76 -1.86 -2.94
CA ALA A 149 4.34 -3.26 -2.94
C ALA A 149 3.00 -3.42 -2.22
N ALA A 150 2.80 -2.76 -1.08
CA ALA A 150 1.55 -2.78 -0.33
C ALA A 150 0.37 -2.19 -1.13
N ILE A 151 0.60 -1.09 -1.87
CA ILE A 151 -0.38 -0.52 -2.80
C ILE A 151 -0.78 -1.55 -3.85
N GLY A 152 0.18 -2.18 -4.53
CA GLY A 152 -0.09 -3.21 -5.54
C GLY A 152 -0.90 -4.37 -5.00
N MET A 153 -0.47 -4.94 -3.87
CA MET A 153 -1.12 -6.08 -3.23
C MET A 153 -2.53 -5.73 -2.72
N SER A 154 -2.69 -4.54 -2.13
CA SER A 154 -3.98 -4.08 -1.61
C SER A 154 -4.96 -3.73 -2.72
N MET A 155 -4.50 -3.18 -3.84
CA MET A 155 -5.35 -2.95 -5.02
C MET A 155 -5.79 -4.28 -5.64
N GLN A 156 -4.91 -5.28 -5.66
CA GLN A 156 -5.26 -6.62 -6.11
C GLN A 156 -6.37 -7.24 -5.24
N LEU A 157 -6.26 -7.15 -3.91
CA LEU A 157 -7.30 -7.61 -2.99
C LEU A 157 -8.60 -6.81 -3.17
N MET A 158 -8.50 -5.48 -3.31
CA MET A 158 -9.65 -4.61 -3.53
C MET A 158 -10.43 -4.99 -4.78
N ILE A 159 -9.74 -5.25 -5.90
CA ILE A 159 -10.40 -5.66 -7.16
C ILE A 159 -10.93 -7.09 -7.05
N GLY A 160 -10.15 -8.00 -6.50
CA GLY A 160 -10.50 -9.43 -6.44
C GLY A 160 -11.56 -9.80 -5.41
N LEU A 161 -11.84 -8.94 -4.42
CA LEU A 161 -12.76 -9.23 -3.32
C LEU A 161 -13.86 -8.17 -3.11
N ALA A 162 -13.98 -7.18 -3.99
CA ALA A 162 -14.96 -6.08 -3.87
C ALA A 162 -16.42 -6.51 -3.64
N HIS A 163 -16.82 -7.67 -4.17
CA HIS A 163 -18.20 -8.17 -4.10
C HIS A 163 -18.35 -9.44 -3.26
N THR A 164 -17.30 -9.86 -2.54
CA THR A 164 -17.35 -11.12 -1.78
C THR A 164 -18.39 -11.04 -0.66
N PRO A 165 -19.32 -12.01 -0.56
CA PRO A 165 -20.28 -12.06 0.52
C PRO A 165 -19.59 -12.07 1.89
N ASN A 166 -20.10 -11.27 2.84
CA ASN A 166 -19.56 -11.10 4.19
C ASN A 166 -18.21 -10.35 4.29
N GLU A 167 -17.68 -9.84 3.18
CA GLU A 167 -16.51 -8.96 3.18
C GLU A 167 -16.94 -7.51 3.07
N TRP A 168 -16.25 -6.62 3.79
CA TRP A 168 -16.51 -5.19 3.71
C TRP A 168 -15.48 -4.51 2.82
N GLU A 169 -15.89 -4.07 1.63
CA GLU A 169 -15.00 -3.50 0.60
C GLU A 169 -14.13 -2.33 1.09
N TRP A 170 -14.62 -1.55 2.06
CA TRP A 170 -13.88 -0.44 2.65
C TRP A 170 -12.63 -0.88 3.40
N SER A 171 -12.54 -2.14 3.84
CA SER A 171 -11.33 -2.70 4.45
C SER A 171 -10.17 -2.64 3.46
N TYR A 172 -10.40 -3.09 2.22
CA TYR A 172 -9.39 -3.08 1.16
C TYR A 172 -9.10 -1.66 0.66
N ILE A 173 -10.12 -0.81 0.54
CA ILE A 173 -9.95 0.60 0.17
C ILE A 173 -9.08 1.32 1.20
N LEU A 174 -9.34 1.12 2.50
CA LEU A 174 -8.54 1.71 3.57
C LEU A 174 -7.10 1.19 3.56
N MET A 175 -6.88 -0.08 3.24
CA MET A 175 -5.52 -0.62 3.04
C MET A 175 -4.79 0.08 1.89
N VAL A 176 -5.46 0.30 0.75
CA VAL A 176 -4.89 1.06 -0.38
C VAL A 176 -4.58 2.49 0.04
N LEU A 177 -5.53 3.20 0.65
CA LEU A 177 -5.36 4.59 1.08
C LEU A 177 -4.23 4.75 2.10
N LEU A 178 -4.15 3.85 3.08
CA LEU A 178 -3.07 3.84 4.07
C LEU A 178 -1.72 3.56 3.40
N SER A 179 -1.67 2.63 2.45
CA SER A 179 -0.45 2.34 1.69
C SER A 179 0.00 3.53 0.83
N VAL A 180 -0.93 4.24 0.20
CA VAL A 180 -0.67 5.49 -0.53
C VAL A 180 -0.14 6.58 0.41
N ALA A 181 -0.75 6.73 1.59
CA ALA A 181 -0.28 7.67 2.60
C ALA A 181 1.16 7.34 3.05
N MET A 182 1.45 6.06 3.32
CA MET A 182 2.80 5.61 3.70
C MET A 182 3.82 5.81 2.57
N PHE A 183 3.43 5.62 1.32
CA PHE A 183 4.30 5.91 0.17
C PHE A 183 4.67 7.39 0.09
N GLY A 184 3.68 8.28 0.25
CA GLY A 184 3.88 9.73 0.23
C GLY A 184 4.74 10.22 1.40
N LEU A 185 4.40 9.79 2.62
CA LEU A 185 5.07 10.21 3.85
C LEU A 185 6.48 9.62 3.98
N ALA A 186 6.74 8.43 3.40
CA ALA A 186 8.02 7.74 3.48
C ALA A 186 8.46 7.52 4.95
N PRO A 187 7.80 6.61 5.68
CA PRO A 187 7.99 6.42 7.12
C PRO A 187 9.46 6.22 7.52
N GLY A 188 10.26 5.57 6.67
CA GLY A 188 11.70 5.34 6.84
C GLY A 188 12.53 6.61 7.09
N ARG A 189 12.05 7.79 6.67
CA ARG A 189 12.73 9.07 6.89
C ARG A 189 12.62 9.57 8.31
N TYR A 190 11.57 9.17 9.01
CA TYR A 190 11.27 9.62 10.36
C TYR A 190 11.76 8.59 11.40
N PHE A 191 11.57 7.30 11.11
CA PHE A 191 12.01 6.18 11.94
C PHE A 191 12.56 5.03 11.07
N GLY A 192 13.39 4.16 11.65
CA GLY A 192 13.90 2.96 10.98
C GLY A 192 15.27 3.09 10.32
N LEU A 193 15.64 2.06 9.55
CA LEU A 193 16.96 1.91 8.95
C LEU A 193 17.26 2.95 7.86
N ASP A 194 16.25 3.38 7.11
CA ASP A 194 16.38 4.39 6.06
C ASP A 194 16.99 5.70 6.60
N ARG A 195 16.58 6.13 7.81
CA ARG A 195 17.14 7.30 8.50
C ARG A 195 18.66 7.19 8.70
N LEU A 196 19.18 5.99 8.96
CA LEU A 196 20.60 5.73 9.17
C LEU A 196 21.39 5.67 7.86
N LEU A 197 20.77 5.18 6.79
CA LEU A 197 21.39 5.02 5.47
C LEU A 197 21.42 6.33 4.68
N ARG A 198 20.42 7.20 4.87
CA ARG A 198 20.22 8.41 4.07
C ARG A 198 21.41 9.38 4.02
N PRO A 199 22.15 9.67 5.11
CA PRO A 199 23.33 10.54 5.04
C PRO A 199 24.43 9.96 4.14
N ARG A 200 24.64 8.64 4.19
CA ARG A 200 25.63 7.95 3.36
C ARG A 200 25.20 7.93 1.89
N LEU A 201 23.91 7.65 1.63
CA LEU A 201 23.36 7.68 0.27
C LEU A 201 23.40 9.09 -0.34
N LYS A 202 23.19 10.13 0.46
CA LYS A 202 23.32 11.54 0.03
C LYS A 202 24.74 11.85 -0.42
N ALA A 203 25.74 11.49 0.37
CA ALA A 203 27.15 11.66 0.00
C ALA A 203 27.51 10.90 -1.30
N LEU A 204 26.95 9.71 -1.54
CA LEU A 204 27.15 8.95 -2.77
C LEU A 204 26.46 9.60 -3.99
N SER A 205 25.27 10.17 -3.82
CA SER A 205 24.56 10.90 -4.87
C SER A 205 25.27 12.20 -5.24
N GLU A 206 25.82 12.92 -4.26
CA GLU A 206 26.61 14.15 -4.47
C GLU A 206 27.90 13.87 -5.25
N ARG A 207 28.45 12.66 -5.14
CA ARG A 207 29.58 12.16 -5.96
C ARG A 207 29.19 11.73 -7.38
N GLY A 208 27.93 11.94 -7.80
CA GLY A 208 27.47 11.66 -9.16
C GLY A 208 26.97 10.23 -9.42
N SER A 209 26.89 9.36 -8.39
CA SER A 209 26.38 8.00 -8.56
C SER A 209 24.88 7.97 -8.82
N ARG A 210 24.47 7.44 -9.98
CA ARG A 210 23.06 7.23 -10.34
C ARG A 210 22.35 6.28 -9.38
N VAL A 211 23.07 5.29 -8.86
CA VAL A 211 22.55 4.33 -7.88
C VAL A 211 22.25 5.02 -6.55
N GLY A 212 23.13 5.91 -6.09
CA GLY A 212 22.90 6.70 -4.87
C GLY A 212 21.64 7.56 -4.97
N ARG A 213 21.40 8.16 -6.14
CA ARG A 213 20.18 8.95 -6.40
C ARG A 213 18.91 8.09 -6.39
N LEU A 214 18.96 6.91 -7.00
CA LEU A 214 17.83 5.98 -7.02
C LEU A 214 17.48 5.48 -5.61
N LEU A 215 18.48 5.07 -4.83
CA LEU A 215 18.26 4.60 -3.46
C LEU A 215 17.69 5.71 -2.56
N LEU A 216 18.15 6.95 -2.72
CA LEU A 216 17.56 8.10 -2.01
C LEU A 216 16.09 8.38 -2.34
N LEU A 217 15.64 8.00 -3.54
CA LEU A 217 14.23 8.13 -3.91
C LEU A 217 13.36 7.20 -3.07
N PHE A 218 13.88 6.00 -2.77
CA PHE A 218 13.15 4.90 -2.13
C PHE A 218 13.38 4.77 -0.62
N THR A 219 14.35 5.49 -0.08
CA THR A 219 14.56 5.75 1.37
C THR A 219 14.01 7.12 1.80
#